data_AF-A0A4R4NJE9-F1
#
_entry.id   AF-A0A4R4NJE9-F1
#
_cell.length_a   1.000
_cell.length_b   1.000
_cell.length_c   1.000
_cell.angle_alpha   90.00
_cell.angle_beta   90.00
_cell.angle_gamma   90.00
#
_symmetry.space_group_name_H-M   'P 1'
#
loop_
_entity.id
_entity.type
_entity.pdbx_description
1 polymer ?
#
loop_
_entity_poly.entity_id
_entity_poly.type
_entity_poly.pdbx_seq_one_letter_code
_entity_poly.pdbx_strand_id
1 'polypeptide(L)' 'GDTGARGYLRARERLITLVECGDVAVPDDVDEPEDLIDLPA' A
#
# COMPACT_ATOMS: atom_id res chain seq x y z
N GLY A 1 -1.25 7.24 17.05
CA GLY A 1 -0.95 6.92 15.65
C GLY A 1 -2.07 6.05 15.12
N ASP A 2 -2.35 6.14 13.82
CA ASP A 2 -3.24 5.19 13.16
C ASP A 2 -2.61 3.78 13.23
N THR A 3 -3.41 2.76 13.52
CA THR A 3 -2.98 1.35 13.49
C THR A 3 -3.17 0.73 12.11
N GLY A 4 -3.78 1.47 11.18
CA GLY A 4 -4.09 1.06 9.82
C GLY A 4 -5.29 0.12 9.73
N ALA A 5 -5.66 -0.26 8.51
CA ALA A 5 -6.85 -1.06 8.23
C ALA A 5 -6.66 -2.58 8.40
N ARG A 6 -5.44 -3.05 8.66
CA ARG A 6 -5.09 -4.48 8.57
C ARG A 6 -5.96 -5.37 9.48
N GLY A 7 -6.25 -4.93 10.71
CA GLY A 7 -7.14 -5.66 11.62
C GLY A 7 -8.59 -5.73 11.13
N TYR A 8 -9.10 -4.62 10.59
CA TYR A 8 -10.45 -4.54 10.03
C TYR A 8 -10.64 -5.48 8.83
N LEU A 9 -9.64 -5.51 7.94
CA LEU A 9 -9.62 -6.35 6.74
C LEU A 9 -9.57 -7.84 7.11
N ARG A 10 -8.70 -8.25 8.03
CA ARG A 10 -8.61 -9.66 8.51
C ARG A 10 -9.94 -10.16 9.09
N ALA A 11 -10.64 -9.32 9.86
CA ALA A 11 -11.95 -9.70 10.41
C ALA A 11 -13.05 -9.88 9.33
N ARG A 12 -12.80 -9.47 8.09
CA ARG A 12 -13.76 -9.44 6.97
C ARG A 12 -13.20 -10.10 5.71
N GLU A 13 -12.29 -11.06 5.85
CA GLU A 13 -11.65 -11.74 4.71
C GLU A 13 -12.65 -12.23 3.65
N ARG A 14 -13.81 -12.74 4.07
CA ARG A 14 -14.88 -13.18 3.14
C ARG A 14 -15.48 -12.09 2.25
N LEU A 15 -15.27 -10.82 2.59
CA LEU A 15 -15.74 -9.65 1.83
C LEU A 15 -14.64 -9.05 0.94
N ILE A 16 -13.41 -9.57 1.04
CA ILE A 16 -12.25 -9.07 0.29
C ILE A 16 -12.13 -9.85 -1.01
N THR A 17 -12.00 -9.13 -2.12
CA THR A 17 -11.61 -9.71 -3.41
C THR A 17 -10.11 -9.53 -3.57
N LEU A 18 -9.37 -10.62 -3.77
CA LEU A 18 -7.95 -10.53 -4.09
C LEU A 18 -7.78 -10.05 -5.53
N VAL A 19 -6.97 -9.01 -5.70
CA VAL A 19 -6.56 -8.48 -7.00
C VAL A 19 -5.07 -8.77 -7.14
N GLU A 20 -4.68 -9.30 -8.30
CA GLU A 20 -3.29 -9.56 -8.63
C GLU A 20 -2.59 -8.22 -8.91
N CYS A 21 -1.44 -7.99 -8.28
CA CYS A 21 -0.70 -6.72 -8.35
C CYS A 21 0.83 -6.91 -8.41
N GLY A 22 1.33 -8.12 -8.71
CA GLY A 22 2.75 -8.46 -8.62
C GLY A 22 3.65 -7.70 -9.58
N ASP A 23 3.07 -7.07 -10.61
CA ASP A 23 3.74 -6.29 -11.65
C ASP A 23 3.36 -4.80 -11.64
N VAL A 24 2.63 -4.35 -10.62
CA VAL A 24 2.13 -2.96 -10.53
C VAL A 24 3.19 -2.00 -9.98
N ALA A 25 4.16 -2.51 -9.22
CA ALA A 25 5.19 -1.69 -8.60
C ALA A 25 6.06 -0.97 -9.63
N VAL A 26 6.37 0.30 -9.37
CA VAL A 26 7.23 1.14 -10.20
C VAL A 26 8.32 1.80 -9.36
N PRO A 27 9.45 2.24 -9.97
CA PRO A 27 10.55 2.84 -9.21
C PRO A 27 10.20 4.14 -8.46
N ASP A 28 9.15 4.84 -8.89
CA ASP A 28 8.73 6.12 -8.29
C ASP A 28 7.71 5.92 -7.14
N ASP A 29 7.49 4.68 -6.70
CA ASP A 29 6.69 4.39 -5.51
C ASP A 29 7.40 4.92 -4.25
N VAL A 30 6.62 5.39 -3.26
CA VAL A 30 7.13 6.01 -2.02
C VAL A 30 7.04 5.00 -0.87
N ASP A 31 8.19 4.51 -0.42
CA ASP A 31 8.30 3.53 0.65
C ASP A 31 9.02 4.08 1.89
N GLU A 32 10.03 4.93 1.68
CA GLU A 32 10.86 5.57 2.68
C GLU A 32 10.75 7.11 2.62
N PRO A 33 11.04 7.84 3.71
CA PRO A 33 10.99 9.30 3.70
C PRO A 33 11.84 9.97 2.61
N GLU A 34 12.96 9.35 2.24
CA GLU A 34 13.89 9.83 1.23
C GLU A 34 13.27 9.85 -0.18
N ASP A 35 12.33 8.94 -0.48
CA ASP A 35 11.66 8.85 -1.79
C ASP A 35 10.83 10.11 -2.11
N LEU A 36 10.42 10.85 -1.08
CA LEU A 36 9.68 12.10 -1.26
C LEU A 36 10.50 13.21 -1.94
N ILE A 37 11.84 13.12 -1.90
CA ILE A 37 12.74 14.13 -2.46
C ILE A 37 12.83 13.98 -3.99
N ASP A 38 12.62 12.76 -4.49
CA ASP A 38 12.73 12.43 -5.92
C ASP A 38 11.39 12.58 -6.67
N LEU A 39 10.30 12.90 -5.96
CA LEU A 39 9.00 13.18 -6.58
C LEU A 39 9.00 14.51 -7.35
N PRO A 40 8.38 14.55 -8.54
CA PRO A 40 8.24 15.78 -9.31
C PRO A 40 7.40 16.82 -8.54
N ALA A 41 7.80 18.10 -8.65
CA ALA A 41 7.14 19.24 -8.03
C ALA A 41 5.83 19.66 -8.75
#